data_AF-M3AH87-F1
#
_entry.id   AF-M3AH87-F1
#
_cell.length_a   1.000
_cell.length_b   1.000
_cell.length_c   1.000
_cell.angle_alpha   90.00
_cell.angle_beta   90.00
_cell.angle_gamma   90.00
#
_symmetry.space_group_name_H-M   'P 1'
#
loop_
_entity.id
_entity.type
_entity.pdbx_description
1 polymer ?
#
loop_
_entity_poly.entity_id
_entity_poly.type
_entity_poly.pdbx_seq_one_letter_code
_entity_poly.pdbx_strand_id
1 'polypeptide(L)'
;MLKNPEYVIERTRYTKDDQGTYGRKVVALPPKPWWWQAVDGTMMVQVKYGSSTIVELEAGKPTIIAGKSTKDVEVALTQVAEAVKAGKLDAQIETAKARAKDKRKPRNKAN
;
A
#
# COMPACT_ATOMS: atom_id res chain seq x y z
N MET A 1 -7.22 -13.10 5.20
CA MET A 1 -8.09 -11.88 5.33
C MET A 1 -8.56 -11.60 6.76
N LEU A 2 -9.15 -10.43 7.02
CA LEU A 2 -9.72 -10.09 8.34
C LEU A 2 -10.82 -11.10 8.71
N LYS A 3 -10.62 -11.79 9.83
CA LYS A 3 -11.55 -12.81 10.33
C LYS A 3 -12.81 -12.20 10.95
N ASN A 4 -12.75 -10.93 11.36
CA ASN A 4 -13.88 -10.18 11.90
C ASN A 4 -14.24 -9.00 10.96
N PRO A 5 -15.37 -9.06 10.23
CA PRO A 5 -15.83 -7.99 9.35
C PRO A 5 -16.17 -6.68 10.07
N GLU A 6 -16.49 -6.74 11.37
CA GLU A 6 -16.84 -5.57 12.18
C GLU A 6 -15.62 -4.88 12.80
N TYR A 7 -14.41 -5.39 12.53
CA TYR A 7 -13.20 -4.78 13.05
C TYR A 7 -13.00 -3.38 12.47
N VAL A 8 -12.91 -2.41 13.38
CA VAL A 8 -12.72 -1.01 13.08
C VAL A 8 -11.46 -0.50 13.76
N ILE A 9 -10.81 0.47 13.13
CA ILE A 9 -9.67 1.17 13.69
C ILE A 9 -10.11 2.60 14.00
N GLU A 10 -9.86 3.04 15.22
CA GLU A 10 -10.03 4.44 15.60
C GLU A 10 -9.00 5.31 14.89
N ARG A 11 -9.49 6.32 14.19
CA ARG A 11 -8.66 7.27 13.45
C ARG A 11 -9.13 8.67 13.74
N THR A 12 -8.19 9.58 13.98
CA THR A 12 -8.53 10.99 14.05
C THR A 12 -8.61 11.59 12.66
N ARG A 13 -9.74 12.21 12.33
CA ARG A 13 -9.99 12.88 11.05
C ARG A 13 -10.47 14.31 11.30
N TYR A 14 -10.15 15.21 10.37
CA TYR A 14 -10.87 16.47 10.27
C TYR A 14 -12.11 16.23 9.41
N THR A 15 -13.28 16.55 9.94
CA THR A 15 -14.56 16.36 9.25
C THR A 15 -15.41 17.61 9.46
N LYS A 16 -16.18 17.96 8.43
CA LYS A 16 -17.13 19.07 8.50
C LYS A 16 -18.33 18.60 9.32
N ASP A 17 -18.69 19.35 10.35
CA ASP A 17 -19.91 19.11 11.10
C ASP A 17 -21.14 19.58 10.32
N ASP A 18 -22.31 19.23 10.86
CA ASP A 18 -23.63 19.61 10.38
C ASP A 18 -23.86 21.14 10.36
N GLN A 19 -23.12 21.89 11.18
CA GLN A 19 -23.12 23.36 11.21
C GLN A 19 -22.09 24.00 10.28
N GLY A 20 -21.34 23.20 9.54
CA GLY A 20 -20.39 23.61 8.52
C GLY A 20 -18.99 23.98 9.01
N THR A 21 -18.68 23.78 10.29
CA THR A 21 -17.37 23.99 10.89
C THR A 21 -16.51 22.73 10.77
N TYR A 22 -15.20 22.89 10.56
CA TYR A 22 -14.26 21.76 10.50
C TYR A 22 -13.74 21.45 11.91
N GLY A 23 -14.05 20.26 12.41
CA GLY A 23 -13.62 19.78 13.71
C GLY A 23 -12.73 18.53 13.61
N ARG A 24 -11.85 18.34 14.61
CA ARG A 24 -11.08 17.11 14.79
C ARG A 24 -11.96 16.09 15.53
N LYS A 25 -12.31 14.98 14.88
CA LYS A 25 -13.15 13.91 15.46
C LYS A 25 -12.44 12.56 15.41
N VAL A 26 -12.63 11.75 16.45
CA VAL A 26 -12.24 10.33 16.45
C VAL A 26 -13.36 9.54 15.78
N VAL A 27 -13.03 8.81 14.72
CA VAL A 27 -13.98 7.97 13.98
C VAL A 27 -13.48 6.53 13.93
N ALA A 28 -14.38 5.59 14.17
CA ALA A 28 -14.12 4.16 13.99
C ALA A 28 -14.44 3.79 12.54
N LEU A 29 -13.42 3.43 11.76
CA LEU A 29 -13.59 3.06 10.35
C LEU A 29 -12.87 1.73 10.06
N PRO A 30 -13.36 0.93 9.11
CA PRO A 30 -12.66 -0.27 8.69
C PRO A 30 -11.26 0.08 8.16
N PRO A 31 -10.29 -0.84 8.27
CA PRO A 31 -8.99 -0.68 7.65
C PRO A 31 -9.15 -0.45 6.15
N LYS A 32 -8.48 0.57 5.62
CA LYS A 32 -8.50 0.82 4.17
C LYS A 32 -7.70 -0.29 3.48
N PRO A 33 -8.26 -1.00 2.49
CA PRO A 33 -7.48 -1.94 1.71
C PRO A 33 -6.37 -1.21 0.97
N TRP A 34 -5.23 -1.88 0.84
CA TRP A 34 -4.04 -1.40 0.15
C TRP A 34 -3.86 -2.05 -1.22
N TRP A 35 -4.87 -2.83 -1.63
CA TRP A 35 -5.16 -3.29 -2.99
C TRP A 35 -6.39 -2.56 -3.51
N TRP A 36 -6.62 -2.61 -4.83
CA TRP A 36 -7.77 -1.98 -5.47
C TRP A 36 -8.29 -2.83 -6.63
N GLN A 37 -9.51 -2.54 -7.05
CA GLN A 37 -10.14 -3.13 -8.22
C GLN A 37 -9.91 -2.20 -9.41
N ALA A 38 -9.43 -2.74 -10.53
CA ALA A 38 -9.40 -2.04 -11.80
C ALA A 38 -10.79 -2.03 -12.46
N VAL A 39 -10.93 -1.24 -13.53
CA VAL A 39 -12.22 -1.03 -14.23
C VAL A 39 -12.78 -2.34 -14.80
N ASP A 40 -11.90 -3.25 -15.21
CA ASP A 40 -12.22 -4.60 -15.70
C ASP A 40 -12.62 -5.58 -14.58
N GLY A 41 -12.59 -5.13 -13.33
CA GLY A 41 -12.89 -5.93 -12.15
C GLY A 41 -11.70 -6.72 -11.59
N THR A 42 -10.51 -6.58 -12.17
CA THR A 42 -9.31 -7.28 -11.73
C THR A 42 -8.73 -6.64 -10.45
N MET A 43 -8.41 -7.46 -9.46
CA MET A 43 -7.71 -7.04 -8.25
C MET A 43 -6.23 -6.77 -8.54
N MET A 44 -5.76 -5.61 -8.11
CA MET A 44 -4.38 -5.16 -8.27
C MET A 44 -3.79 -4.76 -6.92
N VAL A 45 -2.50 -5.02 -6.74
CA VAL A 45 -1.77 -4.65 -5.52
C VAL A 45 -0.37 -4.14 -5.84
N GLN A 46 0.11 -3.22 -5.02
CA GLN A 46 1.46 -2.69 -5.06
C GLN A 46 2.17 -2.96 -3.74
N VAL A 47 3.36 -3.55 -3.81
CA VAL A 47 4.21 -3.76 -2.65
C VAL A 47 5.09 -2.54 -2.45
N LYS A 48 5.19 -2.06 -1.21
CA LYS A 48 5.99 -0.88 -0.87
C LYS A 48 7.12 -1.23 0.07
N TYR A 49 8.25 -0.56 -0.12
CA TYR A 49 9.34 -0.47 0.83
C TYR A 49 9.11 0.72 1.77
N GLY A 50 8.89 0.43 3.05
CA GLY A 50 8.50 1.43 4.04
C GLY A 50 7.15 2.07 3.70
N SER A 51 7.04 3.39 3.82
CA SER A 51 5.76 4.11 3.69
C SER A 51 5.42 4.55 2.27
N SER A 52 6.39 4.74 1.37
CA SER A 52 6.16 5.51 0.13
C SER A 52 6.89 5.04 -1.12
N THR A 53 7.87 4.14 -1.02
CA THR A 53 8.61 3.67 -2.20
C THR A 53 8.01 2.37 -2.71
N ILE A 54 7.63 2.31 -3.98
CA ILE A 54 7.10 1.09 -4.59
C ILE A 54 8.28 0.16 -4.92
N VAL A 55 8.12 -1.12 -4.62
CA VAL A 55 9.04 -2.17 -5.03
C VAL A 55 8.57 -2.72 -6.37
N GLU A 56 9.42 -2.59 -7.38
CA GLU A 56 9.20 -3.20 -8.69
C GLU A 56 9.78 -4.61 -8.65
N LEU A 57 8.92 -5.63 -8.75
CA LEU A 57 9.37 -7.03 -8.81
C LEU A 57 10.11 -7.32 -10.12
N GLU A 58 9.63 -6.69 -11.19
CA GLU A 58 10.23 -6.64 -12.52
C GLU A 58 10.32 -5.16 -12.93
N ALA A 59 11.42 -4.79 -13.60
CA ALA A 59 11.68 -3.41 -13.97
C ALA A 59 10.52 -2.84 -14.83
N GLY A 60 10.01 -1.67 -14.44
CA GLY A 60 8.90 -1.01 -15.14
C GLY A 60 7.51 -1.59 -14.84
N LYS A 61 7.40 -2.64 -14.01
CA LYS A 61 6.14 -3.26 -13.61
C LYS A 61 5.92 -3.12 -12.09
N PRO A 62 5.39 -1.97 -11.64
CA PRO A 62 5.18 -1.72 -10.21
C PRO A 62 3.97 -2.47 -9.63
N THR A 63 3.03 -2.89 -10.47
CA THR A 63 1.73 -3.43 -10.05
C THR A 63 1.66 -4.93 -10.28
N ILE A 64 1.23 -5.66 -9.26
CA ILE A 64 0.91 -7.08 -9.35
C ILE A 64 -0.57 -7.21 -9.70
N ILE A 65 -0.86 -7.95 -10.76
CA ILE A 65 -2.21 -8.33 -11.15
C ILE A 65 -2.52 -9.65 -10.42
N ALA A 66 -3.41 -9.60 -9.42
CA ALA A 66 -3.65 -10.73 -8.56
C ALA A 66 -4.69 -11.70 -9.14
N GLY A 67 -5.79 -11.19 -9.70
CA GLY A 67 -6.89 -12.01 -10.19
C GLY A 67 -8.23 -11.30 -10.09
N LYS A 68 -9.33 -12.01 -9.89
CA LYS A 68 -10.69 -11.42 -9.80
C LYS A 68 -11.22 -11.34 -8.38
N SER A 69 -10.61 -12.06 -7.45
CA SER A 69 -11.06 -12.16 -6.07
C SER A 69 -10.01 -11.62 -5.10
N THR A 70 -10.45 -11.27 -3.92
CA THR A 70 -9.56 -10.88 -2.83
C THR A 70 -8.70 -12.04 -2.32
N LYS A 71 -9.12 -13.29 -2.54
CA LYS A 71 -8.34 -14.49 -2.24
C LYS A 71 -7.10 -14.58 -3.14
N ASP A 72 -7.22 -14.15 -4.39
CA ASP A 72 -6.08 -14.13 -5.32
C ASP A 72 -5.03 -13.11 -4.86
N VAL A 73 -5.46 -11.98 -4.27
CA VAL A 73 -4.55 -11.00 -3.64
C VAL A 73 -3.78 -11.63 -2.48
N GLU A 74 -4.45 -12.44 -1.65
CA GLU A 74 -3.81 -13.16 -0.54
C GLU A 74 -2.76 -14.16 -1.04
N VAL A 75 -3.05 -14.90 -2.11
CA VAL A 75 -2.10 -15.83 -2.75
C VAL A 75 -0.90 -15.08 -3.30
N ALA A 76 -1.11 -14.00 -4.06
CA ALA A 76 -0.02 -13.19 -4.63
C ALA A 76 0.90 -12.62 -3.54
N LEU A 77 0.33 -12.10 -2.43
CA LEU A 77 1.12 -11.59 -1.31
C LEU A 77 1.89 -12.70 -0.58
N THR A 78 1.31 -13.90 -0.47
CA THR A 78 1.99 -15.05 0.13
C THR A 78 3.21 -15.46 -0.69
N GLN A 79 3.07 -15.55 -2.02
CA GLN A 79 4.18 -15.84 -2.92
C GLN A 79 5.29 -14.80 -2.85
N VAL A 80 4.93 -13.51 -2.78
CA VAL A 80 5.91 -12.43 -2.58
C VAL A 80 6.64 -12.62 -1.25
N ALA A 81 5.91 -12.90 -0.16
CA ALA A 81 6.52 -13.11 1.16
C ALA A 81 7.47 -14.31 1.18
N GLU A 82 7.12 -15.41 0.52
CA GLU A 82 7.98 -16.59 0.37
C GLU A 82 9.23 -16.28 -0.45
N ALA A 83 9.09 -15.55 -1.56
CA ALA A 83 10.22 -15.13 -2.39
C ALA A 83 11.18 -14.21 -1.62
N VAL A 84 10.66 -13.30 -0.79
CA VAL A 84 11.48 -12.48 0.13
C VAL A 84 12.21 -13.35 1.15
N LYS A 85 11.51 -14.30 1.80
CA LYS A 85 12.14 -15.21 2.79
C LYS A 85 13.24 -16.07 2.16
N ALA A 86 13.10 -16.42 0.89
CA ALA A 86 14.10 -17.16 0.13
C ALA A 86 15.24 -16.28 -0.42
N GLY A 87 15.24 -14.96 -0.16
CA GLY A 87 16.27 -14.03 -0.66
C GLY A 87 16.18 -13.72 -2.16
N LYS A 88 15.11 -14.14 -2.85
CA LYS A 88 14.98 -13.98 -4.31
C LYS A 88 14.69 -12.55 -4.75
N LEU A 89 14.27 -11.69 -3.83
CA LEU A 89 13.88 -10.30 -4.10
C LEU A 89 14.85 -9.26 -3.49
N ASP A 90 16.02 -9.71 -3.02
CA ASP A 90 16.99 -8.84 -2.33
C ASP A 90 17.48 -7.71 -3.24
N ALA A 91 17.72 -8.00 -4.53
CA ALA A 91 18.14 -6.99 -5.50
C ALA A 91 17.08 -5.88 -5.69
N GLN A 92 15.80 -6.26 -5.79
CA GLN A 92 14.68 -5.35 -5.92
C GLN A 92 14.49 -4.50 -4.65
N ILE A 93 14.68 -5.11 -3.48
CA ILE A 93 14.60 -4.43 -2.18
C ILE A 93 15.73 -3.41 -2.03
N GLU A 94 16.98 -3.77 -2.36
CA GLU A 94 18.11 -2.83 -2.29
C GLU A 94 17.93 -1.66 -3.27
N THR A 95 17.41 -1.93 -4.47
CA THR A 95 17.04 -0.88 -5.43
C THR A 95 15.95 0.03 -4.87
N ALA A 96 14.91 -0.52 -4.23
CA ALA A 96 13.85 0.27 -3.61
C ALA A 96 14.38 1.09 -2.41
N LYS A 97 15.30 0.55 -1.63
CA LYS A 97 15.97 1.23 -0.51
C LYS A 97 16.81 2.41 -0.98
N ALA A 98 17.58 2.26 -2.06
CA ALA A 98 18.31 3.36 -2.68
C ALA A 98 17.34 4.49 -3.12
N ARG A 99 16.28 4.14 -3.84
CA ARG A 99 15.23 5.10 -4.25
C ARG A 99 14.55 5.77 -3.06
N ALA A 100 14.32 5.06 -1.97
CA ALA A 100 13.74 5.60 -0.74
C ALA A 100 14.67 6.64 -0.08
N LYS A 101 15.99 6.42 -0.12
CA LYS A 101 16.99 7.37 0.37
C LYS A 101 16.99 8.65 -0.48
N ASP A 102 16.96 8.51 -1.80
CA ASP A 102 16.95 9.66 -2.72
C ASP A 102 15.73 10.54 -2.52
N LYS A 103 14.54 9.93 -2.35
CA LYS A 103 13.30 10.68 -2.05
C LYS A 103 13.35 11.47 -0.74
N ARG A 104 14.18 11.06 0.22
CA ARG A 104 14.33 11.75 1.51
C ARG A 104 15.29 12.94 1.42
N LYS A 105 16.14 13.02 0.38
CA LYS A 105 17.07 14.13 0.23
C LYS A 105 16.27 15.42 0.02
N PRO A 106 16.56 16.51 0.77
CA PRO A 106 15.88 17.77 0.56
C PRO A 106 16.06 18.19 -0.89
N ARG A 107 14.94 18.50 -1.56
CA ARG A 107 14.97 18.97 -2.94
C ARG A 107 15.67 20.33 -2.93
N ASN A 108 16.93 20.37 -3.37
CA ASN A 108 17.68 21.62 -3.44
C ASN A 108 16.93 22.55 -4.40
N LYS A 109 16.29 23.60 -3.86
CA LYS A 109 15.71 24.66 -4.67
C LYS A 109 16.86 25.56 -5.11
N ALA A 110 17.52 25.20 -6.22
CA ALA A 110 18.38 26.16 -6.92
C ALA A 110 17.47 27.19 -7.61
N ASN A 111 17.82 28.46 -7.42
CA ASN A 111 17.17 29.66 -7.97
C ASN A 111 16.95 29.61 -9.48
#